data_AF-A0A8I0T1G8-F1
#
_entry.id   AF-A0A8I0T1G8-F1
#
_cell.length_a   1.000
_cell.length_b   1.000
_cell.length_c   1.000
_cell.angle_alpha   90.00
_cell.angle_beta   90.00
_cell.angle_gamma   90.00
#
_symmetry.space_group_name_H-M   'P 1'
#
loop_
_entity.id
_entity.type
_entity.pdbx_description
1 polymer ?
#
loop_
_entity_poly.entity_id
_entity_poly.type
_entity_poly.pdbx_seq_one_letter_code
_entity_poly.pdbx_strand_id
1 'polypeptide(L)' 'MFGLGTSELVIILVIVLVIFGAGKLPKVMKDLGRGVKSFKEAMTEKDEVIDSVTPNKMVDVEVPHKKENI' A
#
# COMPACT_ATOMS: atom_id res chain seq x y z
N MET A 1 5.21 -37.21 -8.18
CA MET A 1 6.43 -37.18 -7.36
C MET A 1 6.42 -35.86 -6.59
N PHE A 2 6.35 -35.93 -5.26
CA PHE A 2 6.51 -34.83 -4.27
C PHE A 2 6.17 -33.41 -4.76
N GLY A 3 4.88 -33.12 -4.91
CA GLY A 3 4.41 -31.73 -4.89
C GLY A 3 4.31 -31.31 -3.44
N LEU A 4 4.92 -30.19 -3.05
CA LEU A 4 4.68 -29.57 -1.76
C LEU A 4 3.19 -29.24 -1.69
N GLY A 5 2.42 -30.12 -1.07
CA GLY A 5 1.01 -29.93 -0.87
C GLY A 5 0.75 -28.84 0.16
N THR A 6 -0.50 -28.40 0.22
CA THR A 6 -0.97 -27.53 1.30
C THR A 6 -0.69 -28.14 2.67
N SER A 7 -0.80 -29.46 2.82
CA SER A 7 -0.48 -30.19 4.06
C SER A 7 0.97 -30.03 4.50
N GLU A 8 1.94 -30.22 3.60
CA GLU A 8 3.37 -30.07 3.92
C GLU A 8 3.72 -28.62 4.28
N LEU A 9 3.16 -27.63 3.56
CA LEU A 9 3.34 -26.22 3.89
C LEU A 9 2.81 -25.86 5.28
N VAL A 10 1.66 -26.42 5.68
CA VAL A 10 1.11 -26.19 7.02
C VAL A 10 2.04 -26.77 8.09
N ILE A 11 2.60 -27.96 7.89
CA ILE A 11 3.56 -28.56 8.83
C ILE A 11 4.81 -27.69 8.98
N ILE A 12 5.38 -27.21 7.87
CA ILE A 12 6.54 -26.32 7.89
C ILE A 12 6.20 -25.01 8.61
N LEU A 13 5.02 -24.44 8.34
CA LEU A 13 4.55 -23.22 8.99
C LEU A 13 4.44 -23.40 10.50
N VAL A 14 3.92 -24.53 10.98
CA VAL A 14 3.84 -24.85 12.41
C VAL A 14 5.24 -24.92 13.03
N ILE A 15 6.21 -25.58 12.39
CA ILE A 15 7.59 -25.66 12.89
C ILE A 15 8.21 -24.27 13.01
N VAL A 16 8.05 -23.43 11.99
CA VAL A 16 8.50 -22.04 12.00
C VAL A 16 7.82 -21.26 13.13
N LEU A 17 6.51 -21.43 13.32
CA LEU A 17 5.77 -20.78 14.40
C LEU A 17 6.22 -21.22 15.79
N VAL A 18 6.68 -22.46 15.98
CA VAL A 18 7.25 -22.91 17.26
C VAL A 18 8.59 -22.24 17.52
N ILE A 19 9.46 -22.13 16.52
CA ILE A 19 10.79 -21.51 16.66
C ILE A 19 10.67 -19.99 16.89
N PHE A 20 9.88 -19.32 16.08
CA PHE A 20 9.76 -17.86 16.10
C PHE A 20 8.69 -17.37 17.09
N GLY A 21 7.68 -18.18 17.38
CA GLY A 21 6.50 -17.82 18.16
C GLY A 21 5.42 -17.12 17.32
N ALA A 22 4.15 -17.41 17.62
CA ALA A 22 2.99 -16.83 16.91
C ALA A 22 2.90 -15.30 16.99
N GLY A 23 3.49 -14.67 18.01
CA GLY A 23 3.51 -13.21 18.17
C GLY A 23 4.61 -12.49 17.38
N LYS A 24 5.71 -13.16 17.02
CA LYS A 24 6.82 -12.51 16.32
C LYS A 24 6.58 -12.41 14.82
N LEU A 25 5.93 -13.42 14.21
CA LEU A 25 5.65 -13.45 12.78
C LEU A 25 4.81 -12.22 12.32
N PRO A 26 3.68 -11.87 12.98
CA PRO A 26 2.88 -10.71 12.59
C PRO A 26 3.61 -9.38 12.81
N LYS A 27 4.48 -9.30 13.83
CA LYS A 27 5.27 -8.11 14.12
C LYS A 27 6.30 -7.85 13.00
N VAL A 28 7.04 -8.89 12.60
CA VAL A 28 8.01 -8.81 11.49
C VAL A 28 7.31 -8.55 10.16
N MET A 29 6.18 -9.22 9.89
CA MET A 29 5.38 -8.96 8.69
C MET A 29 4.82 -7.54 8.64
N LYS A 30 4.42 -6.96 9.78
CA LYS A 30 3.95 -5.57 9.85
C LYS A 30 5.06 -4.57 9.54
N ASP A 31 6.29 -4.83 10.00
CA ASP A 31 7.44 -3.97 9.73
C ASP A 31 7.89 -4.11 8.26
N LEU A 32 7.97 -5.34 7.75
CA LEU A 32 8.27 -5.63 6.34
C LEU A 32 7.21 -5.04 5.41
N GLY A 33 5.92 -5.23 5.73
CA GLY A 33 4.81 -4.74 4.92
C GLY A 33 4.78 -3.22 4.82
N ARG A 34 5.15 -2.51 5.89
CA ARG A 34 5.35 -1.05 5.85
C ARG A 34 6.49 -0.65 4.92
N GLY A 35 7.64 -1.34 5.00
CA GLY A 35 8.76 -1.11 4.09
C GLY A 35 8.41 -1.36 2.62
N VAL A 36 7.73 -2.47 2.33
CA VAL A 36 7.27 -2.80 0.96
C VAL A 36 6.26 -1.77 0.45
N LYS A 37 5.35 -1.30 1.31
CA LYS A 37 4.38 -0.26 0.95
C LYS A 37 5.07 1.05 0.58
N SER A 38 5.97 1.54 1.43
CA SER A 38 6.73 2.77 1.17
C SER A 38 7.65 2.64 -0.04
N PHE A 39 8.23 1.45 -0.27
CA PHE A 39 9.01 1.16 -1.46
C PHE A 39 8.15 1.23 -2.73
N LYS A 40 6.95 0.63 -2.69
CA LYS A 40 5.99 0.70 -3.80
C LYS A 40 5.54 2.14 -4.08
N GLU A 41 5.23 2.92 -3.05
CA GLU A 41 4.86 4.34 -3.16
C GLU A 41 5.99 5.16 -3.80
N ALA A 42 7.23 5.01 -3.33
CA ALA A 42 8.37 5.72 -3.89
C ALA A 42 8.73 5.30 -5.33
N MET A 43 8.42 4.07 -5.73
CA MET A 43 8.54 3.63 -7.13
C MET A 43 7.43 4.23 -8.00
N THR A 44 6.19 4.23 -7.51
CA THR A 44 5.05 4.82 -8.23
C THR A 44 5.15 6.35 -8.34
N GLU A 45 5.60 7.06 -7.31
CA GLU A 45 5.85 8.51 -7.40
C GLU A 45 6.90 8.86 -8.46
N LYS A 46 7.91 8.01 -8.67
CA LYS A 46 8.89 8.21 -9.76
C LYS A 46 8.29 8.05 -11.15
N ASP A 47 7.25 7.23 -11.30
CA ASP A 47 6.51 7.09 -12.55
C ASP A 47 5.47 8.23 -12.70
N GLU A 48 4.86 8.70 -11.62
CA GLU A 48 3.84 9.77 -11.62
C GLU A 48 4.39 11.21 -11.73
N VAL A 49 5.69 11.43 -11.51
CA VAL A 49 6.35 12.73 -11.79
C VAL A 49 6.38 13.04 -13.29
N ILE A 50 6.11 12.07 -14.17
CA ILE A 50 5.93 12.31 -15.61
C ILE A 50 4.52 12.83 -15.94
N ASP A 51 3.52 12.64 -15.07
CA ASP A 51 2.10 12.97 -15.34
C ASP A 51 1.51 14.12 -14.49
N SER A 52 2.28 14.74 -13.60
CA SER A 52 1.78 15.76 -12.66
C SER A 52 2.36 17.17 -12.86
N VAL A 53 2.29 17.70 -14.09
CA VAL A 53 2.14 19.15 -14.31
C VAL A 53 0.66 19.48 -14.42
N THR A 54 -0.10 19.37 -13.32
CA THR A 54 -1.35 20.14 -13.16
C THR A 54 -1.64 20.34 -11.66
N PRO A 55 -1.32 21.51 -11.10
CA PRO A 55 -1.78 21.90 -9.78
C PRO A 55 -3.20 22.45 -9.93
N ASN A 56 -4.25 21.65 -9.72
CA ASN A 56 -5.57 22.23 -9.53
C ASN A 56 -6.51 21.39 -8.66
N LYS A 57 -6.37 21.57 -7.35
CA LYS A 57 -7.49 21.46 -6.40
C LYS A 57 -7.44 22.65 -5.44
N MET A 58 -7.63 23.83 -6.01
CA MET A 58 -8.11 25.02 -5.30
C MET A 58 -9.12 25.71 -6.21
N VAL A 59 -10.36 25.25 -6.21
CA VAL A 59 -11.49 26.02 -6.74
C VAL A 59 -12.60 26.00 -5.70
N ASP A 60 -12.30 26.65 -4.56
CA ASP A 60 -13.30 27.22 -3.67
C ASP A 60 -13.14 28.74 -3.79
N VAL A 61 -13.60 29.32 -4.90
CA VAL A 61 -13.86 30.76 -4.99
C VAL A 61 -15.34 30.93 -5.32
N GLU A 62 -16.10 31.14 -4.25
CA GLU A 62 -17.45 31.66 -4.26
C GLU A 62 -17.45 33.02 -4.98
N VAL A 63 -18.21 33.14 -6.09
CA VAL A 63 -18.39 34.41 -6.82
C VAL A 63 -19.82 34.91 -6.59
N PRO A 64 -20.03 36.00 -5.83
CA PRO A 64 -21.31 36.67 -5.74
C PRO A 64 -21.49 37.68 -6.89
N HIS A 65 -22.74 37.81 -7.35
CA HIS A 65 -23.28 38.88 -8.23
C HIS A 65 -22.74 38.89 -9.68
N LYS A 66 -23.52 39.12 -10.73
CA LYS A 66 -24.66 40.03 -10.91
C LYS A 66 -25.43 39.58 -12.15
N LYS A 67 -26.76 39.45 -12.04
CA LYS A 67 -27.65 39.28 -13.20
C LYS A 67 -27.82 40.65 -13.86
N GLU A 68 -27.40 40.79 -15.10
CA GLU A 68 -27.76 41.93 -15.93
C GLU A 68 -28.69 41.43 -17.05
N ASN A 69 -29.98 41.56 -16.77
CA ASN A 69 -31.04 41.55 -17.77
C ASN A 69 -31.16 42.99 -18.28
N ILE A 70 -31.19 43.17 -19.59
CA ILE A 70 -32.22 43.84 -20.41
C ILE A 70 -31.68 43.89 -21.85
#